data_AF-A0A381KMQ4-F1
#
_entry.id   AF-A0A381KMQ4-F1
#
_cell.length_a   1.000
_cell.length_b   1.000
_cell.length_c   1.000
_cell.angle_alpha   90.00
_cell.angle_beta   90.00
_cell.angle_gamma   90.00
#
_symmetry.space_group_name_H-M   'P 1'
#
loop_
_entity.id
_entity.type
_entity.pdbx_description
1 polymer ?
#
loop_
_entity_poly.entity_id
_entity_poly.type
_entity_poly.pdbx_seq_one_letter_code
_entity_poly.pdbx_strand_id
1 'polypeptide(L)'
;MQVAPAVRVAIGEEFGLEPGSISTGKMVAALKALGFEHVFDTNFGADFTIMEEATEFIERIQKGENLPILTSCCPAWVKLLRAQLSRQVKLSI
;
A
#
# COMPACT_ATOMS: atom_id res chain seq x y z
N MET A 1 -6.85 14.17 -3.34
CA MET A 1 -5.48 13.61 -3.40
C MET A 1 -5.33 12.56 -2.31
N GLN A 2 -4.70 11.42 -2.57
CA GLN A 2 -4.33 10.46 -1.53
C GLN A 2 -2.81 10.29 -1.50
N VAL A 3 -2.22 10.10 -0.32
CA VAL A 3 -0.76 10.06 -0.16
C VAL A 3 -0.30 8.74 0.45
N ALA A 4 0.66 8.10 -0.23
CA ALA A 4 1.26 6.85 0.19
C ALA A 4 2.11 7.00 1.48
N PRO A 5 2.21 5.94 2.30
CA PRO A 5 2.91 5.99 3.59
C PRO A 5 4.35 6.51 3.54
N ALA A 6 5.09 6.16 2.48
CA ALA A 6 6.50 6.52 2.34
C ALA A 6 6.70 8.01 2.01
N VAL A 7 5.74 8.65 1.33
CA VAL A 7 5.89 10.01 0.81
C VAL A 7 6.03 11.01 1.96
N ARG A 8 5.26 10.86 3.05
CA ARG A 8 5.29 11.81 4.18
C ARG A 8 6.63 11.83 4.93
N VAL A 9 7.47 10.82 4.74
CA VAL A 9 8.78 10.69 5.39
C VAL A 9 9.92 11.09 4.45
N ALA A 10 9.79 10.78 3.16
CA ALA A 10 10.84 11.05 2.17
C ALA A 10 10.76 12.46 1.54
N ILE A 11 9.55 13.04 1.40
CA ILE A 11 9.38 14.31 0.66
C ILE A 11 10.16 15.48 1.27
N GLY A 12 10.50 15.41 2.56
CA GLY A 12 11.30 16.45 3.23
C GLY A 12 12.73 16.57 2.67
N GLU A 13 13.30 15.49 2.15
CA GLU A 13 14.66 15.44 1.61
C GLU A 13 14.83 16.41 0.43
N GLU A 14 13.81 16.52 -0.43
CA GLU A 14 13.78 17.45 -1.57
C GLU A 14 13.79 18.94 -1.15
N PHE A 15 13.50 19.21 0.12
CA PHE A 15 13.52 20.56 0.69
C PHE A 15 14.67 20.76 1.69
N GLY A 16 15.66 19.86 1.68
CA GLY A 16 16.85 19.94 2.53
C GLY A 16 16.63 19.54 3.98
N LEU A 17 15.56 18.80 4.29
CA LEU A 17 15.39 18.16 5.60
C LEU A 17 16.16 16.85 5.63
N GLU A 18 16.58 16.43 6.83
CA GLU A 18 17.27 15.14 7.02
C GLU A 18 16.37 13.96 6.59
N PRO A 19 16.94 12.90 5.98
CA PRO A 19 16.22 11.69 5.66
C PRO A 19 15.47 11.11 6.87
N GLY A 20 14.21 10.72 6.66
CA GLY A 20 13.35 10.26 7.75
C GLY A 20 12.55 11.36 8.47
N SER A 21 12.73 12.63 8.10
CA SER A 21 11.99 13.75 8.70
C SER A 21 10.48 13.68 8.39
N ILE A 22 9.67 13.55 9.44
CA ILE A 22 8.20 13.48 9.30
C ILE A 22 7.64 14.84 8.86
N SER A 23 7.10 14.88 7.63
CA SER A 23 6.62 16.11 6.98
C SER A 23 5.11 16.11 6.73
N THR A 24 4.33 15.27 7.41
CA THR A 24 2.89 15.07 7.17
C THR A 24 2.09 16.37 7.12
N GLY A 25 2.19 17.24 8.14
CA GLY A 25 1.41 18.48 8.20
C GLY A 25 1.81 19.49 7.11
N LYS A 26 3.12 19.62 6.85
CA LYS A 26 3.67 20.49 5.80
C LYS A 26 3.21 20.04 4.41
N MET A 27 3.25 18.74 4.17
CA MET A 27 2.79 18.11 2.93
C MET A 27 1.29 18.33 2.70
N VAL A 28 0.45 18.14 3.73
CA VAL A 28 -1.00 18.40 3.62
C VAL A 28 -1.27 19.88 3.34
N ALA A 29 -0.57 20.80 4.02
CA ALA A 29 -0.71 22.23 3.78
C ALA A 29 -0.30 22.62 2.35
N ALA A 30 0.82 22.06 1.84
CA ALA A 30 1.28 22.29 0.47
C ALA A 30 0.26 21.77 -0.56
N LEU A 31 -0.29 20.57 -0.38
CA LEU A 31 -1.31 20.03 -1.27
C LEU A 31 -2.60 20.88 -1.26
N LYS A 32 -3.02 21.40 -0.11
CA LYS A 32 -4.15 22.34 -0.05
C LYS A 32 -3.84 23.65 -0.76
N ALA A 33 -2.63 24.20 -0.62
CA ALA A 33 -2.20 25.40 -1.33
C ALA A 33 -2.15 25.21 -2.86
N LEU A 34 -1.91 23.97 -3.33
CA LEU A 34 -1.98 23.60 -4.76
C LEU A 34 -3.42 23.45 -5.28
N GLY A 35 -4.44 23.61 -4.43
CA GLY A 35 -5.84 23.60 -4.84
C GLY A 35 -6.58 22.27 -4.62
N PHE A 36 -5.97 21.29 -3.93
CA PHE A 36 -6.71 20.08 -3.55
C PHE A 36 -7.69 20.36 -2.42
N GLU A 37 -8.99 20.14 -2.67
CA GLU A 37 -10.06 20.30 -1.67
C GLU A 37 -9.92 19.30 -0.51
N HIS A 38 -9.64 18.03 -0.85
CA HIS A 38 -9.46 16.95 0.11
C HIS A 38 -8.13 16.23 -0.08
N VAL A 39 -7.44 15.99 1.05
CA VAL A 39 -6.19 15.24 1.15
C VAL A 39 -6.42 14.06 2.09
N PHE A 40 -6.32 12.84 1.55
CA PHE A 40 -6.54 11.58 2.27
C PHE A 40 -5.23 10.83 2.47
N ASP A 41 -5.18 9.98 3.49
CA ASP A 41 -4.04 9.11 3.79
C ASP A 41 -4.30 7.71 3.20
N THR A 42 -3.38 7.22 2.36
CA THR A 42 -3.51 5.87 1.78
C THR A 42 -3.44 4.78 2.85
N ASN A 43 -2.93 5.07 4.06
CA ASN A 43 -3.04 4.15 5.19
C ASN A 43 -4.49 3.70 5.45
N PHE A 44 -5.48 4.56 5.23
CA PHE A 44 -6.89 4.17 5.40
C PHE A 44 -7.30 3.05 4.43
N GLY A 45 -6.81 3.11 3.19
CA GLY A 45 -6.99 2.01 2.23
C GLY A 45 -6.21 0.75 2.64
N ALA A 46 -5.01 0.93 3.21
CA ALA A 46 -4.21 -0.18 3.72
C ALA A 46 -4.91 -0.92 4.88
N ASP A 47 -5.63 -0.20 5.75
CA ASP A 47 -6.43 -0.80 6.82
C ASP A 47 -7.54 -1.71 6.25
N PHE A 48 -8.21 -1.30 5.18
CA PHE A 48 -9.16 -2.18 4.49
C PHE A 48 -8.48 -3.40 3.86
N THR A 49 -7.30 -3.22 3.24
CA THR A 49 -6.54 -4.35 2.72
C THR A 49 -6.21 -5.36 3.83
N ILE A 50 -5.84 -4.89 5.02
CA ILE A 50 -5.60 -5.77 6.17
C ILE A 50 -6.87 -6.51 6.57
N MET A 51 -8.01 -5.83 6.65
CA MET A 51 -9.29 -6.48 7.01
C MET A 51 -9.65 -7.62 6.06
N GLU A 52 -9.48 -7.40 4.75
CA GLU A 52 -9.82 -8.41 3.74
C GLU A 52 -8.77 -9.53 3.67
N GLU A 53 -7.47 -9.21 3.55
CA GLU A 53 -6.40 -10.22 3.46
C GLU A 53 -6.30 -11.06 4.75
N ALA A 54 -6.54 -10.48 5.93
CA ALA A 54 -6.56 -11.23 7.18
C ALA A 54 -7.78 -12.16 7.29
N THR A 55 -8.96 -11.69 6.86
CA THR A 55 -10.17 -12.53 6.79
C THR A 55 -9.94 -13.71 5.86
N GLU A 56 -9.41 -13.46 4.65
CA GLU A 56 -9.07 -14.49 3.69
C GLU A 56 -8.07 -15.50 4.25
N PHE A 57 -7.02 -15.02 4.93
CA PHE A 57 -6.01 -15.88 5.53
C PHE A 57 -6.60 -16.82 6.59
N ILE A 58 -7.43 -16.30 7.49
CA ILE A 58 -8.11 -17.10 8.52
C ILE A 58 -8.99 -18.17 7.86
N GLU A 59 -9.78 -17.81 6.86
CA GLU A 59 -10.63 -18.77 6.15
C GLU A 59 -9.82 -19.90 5.49
N ARG A 60 -8.72 -19.57 4.82
CA ARG A 60 -7.87 -20.56 4.14
C ARG A 60 -7.15 -21.48 5.12
N ILE A 61 -6.68 -20.93 6.25
CA ILE A 61 -6.11 -21.74 7.34
C ILE A 61 -7.13 -22.72 7.91
N GLN A 62 -8.35 -22.25 8.19
CA GLN A 62 -9.41 -23.09 8.75
C GLN A 62 -9.82 -24.21 7.78
N LYS A 63 -9.83 -23.94 6.47
CA LYS A 63 -10.14 -24.92 5.42
C LYS A 63 -8.96 -25.83 5.08
N GLY A 64 -7.72 -25.43 5.38
CA GLY A 64 -6.51 -26.20 5.04
C GLY A 64 -6.19 -26.23 3.55
N GLU A 65 -6.71 -25.28 2.77
CA GLU A 65 -6.64 -25.28 1.30
C GLU A 65 -6.04 -23.97 0.76
N ASN A 66 -5.46 -24.03 -0.44
CA ASN A 66 -4.91 -22.87 -1.17
C ASN A 66 -3.89 -22.04 -0.35
N LEU A 67 -3.05 -22.75 0.40
CA LEU A 67 -1.88 -22.23 1.10
C LEU A 67 -0.59 -22.57 0.32
N PRO A 68 0.45 -21.73 0.37
CA PRO A 68 0.53 -20.46 1.10
C PRO A 68 -0.25 -19.31 0.44
N ILE A 69 -0.66 -18.31 1.23
CA ILE A 69 -1.17 -17.03 0.72
C ILE A 69 0.01 -16.10 0.41
N LEU A 70 -0.07 -15.36 -0.70
CA LEU A 70 0.92 -14.35 -1.10
C LEU A 70 0.24 -12.99 -1.13
N THR A 71 0.95 -11.95 -0.70
CA THR A 71 0.41 -10.57 -0.72
C THR A 71 0.27 -10.04 -2.15
N SER A 72 -0.62 -9.07 -2.32
CA SER A 72 -1.04 -8.58 -3.65
C SER A 72 -0.78 -7.09 -3.90
N CYS A 73 -0.41 -6.32 -2.87
CA CYS A 73 -0.35 -4.86 -2.93
C CYS A 73 0.81 -4.30 -3.78
N CYS A 74 1.86 -5.08 -4.05
CA CYS A 74 3.00 -4.64 -4.88
C CYS A 74 2.75 -4.97 -6.36
N PRO A 75 2.61 -3.95 -7.25
CA PRO A 75 2.32 -4.20 -8.66
C PRO A 75 3.47 -4.90 -9.38
N ALA A 76 4.73 -4.63 -8.99
CA ALA A 76 5.89 -5.30 -9.57
C ALA A 76 5.91 -6.80 -9.22
N TRP A 77 5.54 -7.13 -7.99
CA TRP A 77 5.39 -8.52 -7.54
C TRP A 77 4.31 -9.26 -8.32
N VAL A 78 3.12 -8.67 -8.44
CA VAL A 78 2.02 -9.26 -9.22
C VAL A 78 2.41 -9.45 -10.69
N LYS A 79 3.12 -8.47 -11.28
CA LYS A 79 3.63 -8.58 -12.65
C LYS A 79 4.62 -9.73 -12.81
N LEU A 80 5.55 -9.89 -11.86
CA LEU A 80 6.52 -11.00 -11.85
C LEU A 80 5.81 -12.35 -11.82
N LEU A 81 4.85 -12.53 -10.88
CA LEU A 81 4.07 -13.75 -10.76
C LEU A 81 3.30 -14.08 -12.04
N ARG A 82 2.65 -13.07 -12.66
CA ARG A 82 1.93 -13.26 -13.93
C ARG A 82 2.87 -13.66 -15.07
N ALA A 83 4.06 -13.07 -15.15
CA ALA A 83 5.01 -13.34 -16.23
C ALA A 83 5.70 -14.70 -16.10
N GLN A 84 6.02 -15.14 -14.88
CA GLN A 84 6.88 -16.30 -14.64
C GLN A 84 6.14 -17.53 -14.11
N LEU A 85 4.99 -17.35 -13.47
CA LEU A 85 4.29 -18.41 -12.72
C LEU A 85 2.82 -18.56 -13.12
N SER A 86 2.47 -18.17 -14.36
CA SER A 86 1.11 -18.17 -14.90
C SER A 86 0.34 -19.50 -14.79
N ARG A 87 1.05 -20.63 -14.60
CA ARG A 87 0.45 -21.98 -14.40
C ARG A 87 0.44 -22.49 -12.96
N GLN A 88 1.13 -21.83 -12.02
CA GLN A 88 1.34 -22.37 -10.67
C GLN A 88 0.67 -21.54 -9.56
N VAL A 89 0.25 -20.30 -9.84
CA VAL A 89 -0.32 -19.41 -8.81
C VAL A 89 -1.76 -19.05 -9.17
N LYS A 90 -2.72 -19.52 -8.37
CA LYS A 90 -4.04 -18.90 -8.29
C LYS A 90 -3.88 -17.60 -7.49
N LEU A 91 -3.76 -16.47 -8.19
CA LEU A 91 -3.87 -15.17 -7.54
C LEU A 91 -5.30 -15.02 -7.01
N SER A 92 -5.43 -14.60 -5.76
CA SER A 92 -6.71 -14.36 -5.07
C SER A 92 -7.50 -13.14 -5.57
N ILE A 93 -7.13 -12.57 -6.72
CA ILE A 93 -7.62 -11.26 -7.19
C ILE A 93 -8.54 -11.45 -8.38
#